data_AF-A0A7J8PVN7-F1
#
_entry.id   AF-A0A7J8PVN7-F1
#
_cell.length_a   1.000
_cell.length_b   1.000
_cell.length_c   1.000
_cell.angle_alpha   90.00
_cell.angle_beta   90.00
_cell.angle_gamma   90.00
#
_symmetry.space_group_name_H-M   'P 1'
#
loop_
_entity.id
_entity.type
_entity.pdbx_description
1 polymer ?
#
loop_
_entity_poly.entity_id
_entity_poly.type
_entity_poly.pdbx_seq_one_letter_code
_entity_poly.pdbx_strand_id
1 'polypeptide(L)'
;MQGYAYILTHPGTPAVFYDHIFSHHRSEIASLISVRNRNGIHCRSLVKIVKAERDVYAAIIDEKVAMKIGPGYYEPPSGSQRWSLALEGRDYK
;
A
#
# COMPACT_ATOMS: atom_id res chain seq x y z
N MET A 1 -8.68 -3.24 -6.44
CA MET A 1 -7.38 -2.59 -6.16
C MET A 1 -6.94 -2.66 -4.70
N GLN A 2 -7.82 -2.55 -3.71
CA GLN A 2 -7.46 -2.66 -2.28
C GLN A 2 -6.59 -3.89 -1.93
N GLY A 3 -6.92 -5.08 -2.45
CA GLY A 3 -6.10 -6.29 -2.25
C GLY A 3 -4.67 -6.15 -2.79
N TYR A 4 -4.49 -5.46 -3.93
CA TYR A 4 -3.17 -5.16 -4.48
C TYR A 4 -2.41 -4.14 -3.66
N ALA A 5 -3.10 -3.09 -3.19
CA ALA A 5 -2.50 -2.12 -2.27
C ALA A 5 -1.96 -2.81 -1.02
N TYR A 6 -2.68 -3.80 -0.48
CA TYR A 6 -2.20 -4.62 0.64
C TYR A 6 -0.96 -5.45 0.25
N ILE A 7 -1.08 -6.42 -0.66
CA ILE A 7 -0.01 -7.40 -0.91
C ILE A 7 1.26 -6.77 -1.50
N LEU A 8 1.12 -5.69 -2.30
CA LEU A 8 2.28 -5.06 -2.95
C LEU A 8 3.02 -4.11 -2.01
N THR A 9 2.39 -3.60 -0.96
CA THR A 9 3.05 -2.75 0.04
C THR A 9 3.52 -3.53 1.27
N HIS A 10 2.97 -4.70 1.54
CA HIS A 10 3.25 -5.49 2.75
C HIS A 10 4.45 -6.44 2.61
N PRO A 11 4.95 -6.98 3.73
CA PRO A 11 5.91 -8.07 3.73
C PRO A 11 5.37 -9.33 3.02
N GLY A 12 6.25 -10.29 2.75
CA GLY A 12 5.99 -11.43 1.88
C GLY A 12 6.37 -11.23 0.41
N THR A 13 6.09 -12.25 -0.40
CA THR A 13 6.39 -12.27 -1.84
C THR A 13 5.06 -12.23 -2.61
N PRO A 14 4.59 -11.04 -3.02
CA PRO A 14 3.29 -10.92 -3.67
C PRO A 14 3.30 -11.55 -5.06
N ALA A 15 2.17 -12.15 -5.43
CA ALA A 15 1.90 -12.61 -6.79
C ALA A 15 0.80 -11.75 -7.41
N VAL A 16 0.93 -11.46 -8.69
CA VAL A 16 -0.08 -10.70 -9.45
C VAL A 16 -0.79 -11.65 -10.40
N PHE A 17 -2.12 -11.72 -10.28
CA PHE A 17 -2.94 -12.50 -11.19
C PHE A 17 -2.86 -11.98 -12.63
N TYR A 18 -2.73 -12.91 -13.59
CA TYR A 18 -2.48 -12.62 -15.00
C TYR A 18 -3.55 -11.70 -15.59
N ASP A 19 -4.83 -12.04 -15.43
CA ASP A 19 -5.94 -11.28 -16.04
C ASP A 19 -5.98 -9.83 -15.56
N HIS A 20 -5.58 -9.57 -14.31
CA HIS A 20 -5.52 -8.22 -13.77
C HIS A 20 -4.39 -7.39 -14.39
N ILE A 21 -3.27 -8.01 -14.81
CA ILE A 21 -2.19 -7.33 -15.56
C ILE A 21 -2.66 -6.94 -16.97
N PHE A 22 -3.54 -7.73 -17.59
CA PHE A 22 -4.06 -7.47 -18.93
C PHE A 22 -5.42 -6.76 -18.93
N SER A 23 -5.73 -6.08 -17.82
CA SER A 23 -6.95 -5.29 -17.65
C SER A 23 -6.64 -3.80 -17.45
N HIS A 24 -7.68 -3.01 -17.21
CA HIS A 24 -7.57 -1.61 -16.82
C HIS A 24 -6.78 -1.39 -15.52
N HIS A 25 -6.54 -2.42 -14.70
CA HIS A 25 -5.74 -2.34 -13.47
C HIS A 25 -4.23 -2.30 -13.68
N ARG A 26 -3.74 -2.55 -14.91
CA ARG A 26 -2.31 -2.66 -15.22
C ARG A 26 -1.48 -1.47 -14.70
N SER A 27 -1.95 -0.25 -14.94
CA SER A 27 -1.23 0.99 -14.57
C SER A 27 -1.14 1.17 -13.06
N GLU A 28 -2.23 0.89 -12.33
CA GLU A 28 -2.26 0.99 -10.87
C GLU A 28 -1.37 -0.08 -10.22
N ILE A 29 -1.44 -1.33 -10.71
CA ILE A 29 -0.57 -2.41 -10.24
C ILE A 29 0.91 -2.07 -10.49
N ALA A 30 1.26 -1.58 -11.69
CA ALA A 30 2.62 -1.17 -12.01
C ALA A 30 3.11 -0.04 -11.09
N SER A 31 2.23 0.91 -10.76
CA SER A 31 2.53 2.01 -9.82
C SER A 31 2.80 1.49 -8.40
N LEU A 32 2.00 0.55 -7.91
CA LEU A 32 2.22 -0.11 -6.62
C LEU A 32 3.53 -0.90 -6.57
N ILE A 33 3.87 -1.61 -7.64
CA ILE A 33 5.17 -2.31 -7.77
C ILE A 33 6.33 -1.31 -7.74
N SER A 34 6.19 -0.16 -8.43
CA SER A 34 7.18 0.92 -8.40
C SER A 34 7.36 1.48 -6.99
N VAL A 35 6.28 1.69 -6.23
CA VAL A 35 6.34 2.12 -4.81
C VAL A 35 7.11 1.11 -3.98
N ARG A 36 6.81 -0.18 -4.14
CA ARG A 36 7.48 -1.27 -3.42
C ARG A 36 8.99 -1.26 -3.68
N ASN A 37 9.38 -1.23 -4.95
CA ASN A 37 10.77 -1.34 -5.38
C ASN A 37 11.60 -0.12 -4.96
N ARG A 38 11.11 1.10 -5.17
CA ARG A 38 11.87 2.32 -4.85
C ARG A 38 12.08 2.53 -3.35
N ASN A 39 11.19 1.99 -2.51
CA ASN A 39 11.34 2.02 -1.04
C ASN A 39 12.06 0.79 -0.49
N GLY A 40 12.43 -0.17 -1.35
CA GLY A 40 13.12 -1.39 -0.96
C GLY A 40 12.29 -2.29 -0.05
N ILE A 41 10.97 -2.32 -0.21
CA ILE A 41 10.10 -3.22 0.57
C ILE A 41 10.34 -4.65 0.10
N HIS A 42 10.63 -5.54 1.05
CA HIS A 42 10.97 -6.94 0.80
C HIS A 42 10.17 -7.89 1.68
N CYS A 43 10.38 -9.20 1.52
CA CYS A 43 9.58 -10.22 2.19
C CYS A 43 9.65 -10.21 3.72
N ARG A 44 10.65 -9.52 4.29
CA ARG A 44 10.93 -9.41 5.74
C ARG A 44 10.81 -7.98 6.26
N SER A 45 10.25 -7.07 5.46
CA SER A 45 9.97 -5.71 5.92
C SER A 45 9.12 -5.75 7.18
N LEU A 46 9.28 -4.76 8.06
CA LEU A 46 8.48 -4.61 9.26
C LEU A 46 7.16 -3.96 8.90
N VAL A 47 6.07 -4.48 9.48
CA VAL A 47 4.74 -3.89 9.35
C VAL A 47 4.26 -3.44 10.72
N LYS A 48 3.83 -2.18 10.81
CA LYS A 48 3.18 -1.60 11.98
C LYS A 48 1.75 -1.25 11.61
N ILE A 49 0.80 -2.03 12.11
CA ILE A 49 -0.62 -1.73 11.97
C ILE A 49 -0.93 -0.55 12.90
N VAL A 50 -1.53 0.50 12.33
CA VAL A 50 -1.81 1.76 13.02
C VAL A 50 -3.31 2.03 13.12
N LYS A 51 -4.12 1.40 12.26
CA LYS A 51 -5.58 1.42 12.36
C LYS A 51 -6.17 0.11 11.80
N ALA A 52 -7.11 -0.48 12.51
CA ALA A 52 -7.80 -1.70 12.09
C ALA A 52 -9.25 -1.65 12.58
N GLU A 53 -10.10 -1.00 11.78
CA GLU A 53 -11.51 -0.76 12.07
C GLU A 53 -12.38 -1.32 10.93
N ARG A 54 -13.70 -1.24 11.09
CA ARG A 54 -14.68 -1.78 10.13
C ARG A 54 -14.50 -1.22 8.72
N ASP A 55 -14.20 0.06 8.60
CA ASP A 55 -14.18 0.81 7.34
C ASP A 55 -12.77 1.24 6.92
N VAL A 56 -11.74 0.95 7.73
CA VAL A 56 -10.36 1.31 7.40
C VAL A 56 -9.36 0.34 8.02
N TYR A 57 -8.41 -0.09 7.18
CA TYR A 57 -7.15 -0.68 7.61
C TYR A 57 -6.02 0.23 7.17
N ALA A 58 -5.10 0.53 8.08
CA ALA A 58 -3.91 1.30 7.77
C ALA A 58 -2.67 0.71 8.45
N ALA A 59 -1.56 0.73 7.71
CA ALA A 59 -0.28 0.22 8.15
C ALA A 59 0.89 1.08 7.65
N ILE A 60 1.96 1.09 8.42
CA ILE A 60 3.26 1.67 8.05
C ILE A 60 4.25 0.51 7.86
N ILE A 61 4.90 0.47 6.70
CA ILE A 61 5.85 -0.57 6.31
C ILE A 61 7.26 0.02 6.23
N ASP A 62 8.20 -0.59 6.97
CA ASP A 62 9.61 -0.18 7.11
C ASP A 62 9.81 1.31 7.46
N GLU A 63 8.81 1.96 8.07
CA GLU A 63 8.81 3.42 8.26
C GLU A 63 9.03 4.19 6.95
N LYS A 64 8.66 3.62 5.79
CA LYS A 64 8.89 4.21 4.46
C LYS A 64 7.61 4.35 3.65
N VAL A 65 6.67 3.43 3.83
CA VAL A 65 5.39 3.43 3.11
C VAL A 65 4.26 3.41 4.12
N ALA A 66 3.40 4.43 4.09
CA ALA A 66 2.11 4.41 4.75
C ALA A 66 1.05 3.99 3.71
N MET A 67 0.16 3.08 4.09
CA MET A 67 -0.91 2.56 3.22
C MET A 67 -2.21 2.48 4.00
N LYS A 68 -3.33 2.92 3.39
CA LYS A 68 -4.69 2.63 3.83
C LYS A 68 -5.51 1.93 2.76
N ILE A 69 -6.43 1.07 3.20
CA ILE A 69 -7.55 0.55 2.40
C ILE A 69 -8.86 0.75 3.14
N GLY A 70 -9.94 0.82 2.37
CA GLY A 70 -11.30 1.05 2.86
C GLY A 70 -11.73 2.52 2.72
N PRO A 71 -13.04 2.78 2.80
CA PRO A 71 -13.61 4.13 2.65
C PRO A 71 -13.33 5.04 3.85
N GLY A 72 -12.99 4.49 5.01
CA GLY A 72 -12.71 5.25 6.23
C GLY A 72 -11.46 6.12 6.12
N TYR A 73 -11.42 7.17 6.94
CA TYR A 73 -10.32 8.15 6.93
C TYR A 73 -9.11 7.67 7.75
N TYR A 74 -7.92 7.91 7.19
CA TYR A 74 -6.63 7.77 7.85
C TYR A 74 -5.60 8.65 7.14
N GLU A 75 -4.75 9.33 7.92
CA GLU A 75 -3.52 9.97 7.45
C GLU A 75 -2.37 9.57 8.37
N PRO A 76 -1.15 9.39 7.85
CA PRO A 76 0.00 9.04 8.66
C PRO A 76 0.41 10.19 9.60
N PRO A 77 1.05 9.89 10.75
CA PRO A 77 1.39 10.93 11.73
C PRO A 77 2.34 11.99 11.16
N SER A 78 1.99 13.27 11.34
CA SER A 78 2.78 14.45 10.94
C SER A 78 3.95 14.72 11.89
N GLY A 79 4.73 13.69 12.22
CA GLY A 79 5.85 13.77 13.17
C GLY A 79 7.16 14.25 12.52
N SER A 80 8.28 13.65 12.93
CA SER A 80 9.61 13.88 12.34
C SER A 80 9.68 13.52 10.86
N GLN A 81 8.80 12.64 10.40
CA GLN A 81 8.75 12.14 9.04
C GLN A 81 7.71 12.87 8.21
N ARG A 82 8.14 13.44 7.08
CA ARG A 82 7.24 14.05 6.10
C ARG A 82 6.78 12.99 5.11
N TRP A 83 5.47 12.75 5.12
CA TRP A 83 4.82 11.87 4.15
C TRP A 83 4.40 12.68 2.93
N SER A 84 4.60 12.11 1.74
CA SER A 84 4.08 12.64 0.48
C SER A 84 3.17 11.61 -0.17
N LEU A 85 2.10 12.10 -0.81
CA LEU A 85 1.17 11.23 -1.52
C LEU A 85 1.89 10.55 -2.69
N ALA A 86 1.93 9.22 -2.66
CA ALA A 86 2.58 8.41 -3.68
C ALA A 86 1.60 7.90 -4.75
N LEU A 87 0.39 7.52 -4.34
CA LEU A 87 -0.64 6.95 -5.20
C LEU A 87 -2.00 7.07 -4.48
N GLU A 88 -3.08 7.20 -5.21
CA GLU A 88 -4.44 7.16 -4.67
C GLU A 88 -5.38 6.51 -5.69
N GLY A 89 -6.33 5.73 -5.21
CA GLY A 89 -7.38 5.18 -6.05
C GLY A 89 -8.64 4.85 -5.25
N ARG A 90 -9.53 4.03 -5.81
CA ARG A 90 -10.81 3.74 -5.17
C ARG A 90 -10.60 2.96 -3.86
N ASP A 91 -10.85 3.64 -2.74
CA ASP A 91 -10.73 3.14 -1.38
C ASP A 91 -9.33 2.65 -1.01
N TYR A 92 -8.27 3.20 -1.62
CA TYR A 92 -6.90 2.99 -1.16
C TYR A 92 -6.04 4.23 -1.39
N LYS A 93 -5.05 4.43 -0.51
CA LYS A 93 -4.11 5.55 -0.53
C LYS A 93 -2.80 5.15 0.13
#